data_AF-A0A2H0YGC7-F1
#
_entry.id   AF-A0A2H0YGC7-F1
#
_cell.length_a   1.000
_cell.length_b   1.000
_cell.length_c   1.000
_cell.angle_alpha   90.00
_cell.angle_beta   90.00
_cell.angle_gamma   90.00
#
_symmetry.space_group_name_H-M   'P 1'
#
loop_
_entity.id
_entity.type
_entity.pdbx_description
1 polymer ?
#
loop_
_entity_poly.entity_id
_entity_poly.type
_entity_poly.pdbx_seq_one_letter_code
_entity_poly.pdbx_strand_id
1 'polypeptide(L)'
;SAVRDVNSWKTILIGGMRLGGASSNAGSACTDCVKTPINGVGYSSYYALDVSDENNPQLLWEFTDPDLGYATTGPAVIRIGAKDTNGSWFVVLGSGPTGPISSTGYQFMGRSDQNLKLFILDLKTGALLTTIDTGLTNAFAGTLINSNNDVDDNYQDEVLYIGYVTRNRVGSNYFWNNGGIGRLVTKEDANPGNWVWSKVMDGIGPVTAGITRLRDKKQDRLWLFSGTGRYYFSLDTENDDPDGQRYIFGFKDPCYVPNSGYDKLGLCTTTVDFNTFDLRTVTGFSAGGWAEPSTGWKWALDGQGSGTYPEGDPAVDVTKNYFSERMVSDPFTSKTGCTFFTTFRPYNEQCSIGGKSFIWVLDYKTGGRPNCDGKLTFQVSTGAIQEVNIDDIPGPKSVGTDGQTPEGQGAALQSGADPTKLLIHKRKK
;
A
#
# COMPACT_ATOMS: atom_id res chain seq x y z
N SER A 1 6.64 23.71 22.01
CA SER A 1 6.97 22.30 22.30
C SER A 1 8.31 22.25 23.04
N ALA A 2 8.55 21.26 23.90
CA ALA A 2 9.80 21.15 24.68
C ALA A 2 10.98 20.76 23.78
N VAL A 3 12.21 21.11 24.20
CA VAL A 3 13.45 20.66 23.55
C VAL A 3 13.55 19.14 23.69
N ARG A 4 13.94 18.48 22.60
CA ARG A 4 14.05 17.02 22.56
C ARG A 4 15.25 16.51 23.36
N ASP A 5 15.01 15.54 24.24
CA ASP A 5 16.06 14.81 24.97
C ASP A 5 15.91 13.28 24.82
N VAL A 6 16.82 12.52 25.45
CA VAL A 6 16.81 11.05 25.40
C VAL A 6 15.56 10.42 26.03
N ASN A 7 14.94 11.10 27.00
CA ASN A 7 13.75 10.61 27.70
C ASN A 7 12.45 10.98 26.98
N SER A 8 12.53 11.77 25.91
CA SER A 8 11.39 12.22 25.13
C SER A 8 10.86 11.15 24.15
N TRP A 9 11.64 10.09 23.91
CA TRP A 9 11.31 9.03 22.95
C TRP A 9 10.63 7.83 23.60
N LYS A 10 9.69 7.27 22.86
CA LYS A 10 8.95 6.05 23.20
C LYS A 10 8.90 5.14 21.99
N THR A 11 8.95 3.84 22.22
CA THR A 11 8.68 2.83 21.19
C THR A 11 7.22 2.43 21.30
N ILE A 12 6.43 2.76 20.29
CA ILE A 12 4.99 2.50 20.27
C ILE A 12 4.67 1.43 19.23
N LEU A 13 3.89 0.43 19.62
CA LEU A 13 3.29 -0.55 18.72
C LEU A 13 1.83 -0.17 18.51
N ILE A 14 1.41 -0.02 17.25
CA ILE A 14 0.01 0.20 16.88
C ILE A 14 -0.49 -1.03 16.13
N GLY A 15 -1.48 -1.71 16.70
CA GLY A 15 -2.11 -2.89 16.12
C GLY A 15 -3.52 -2.59 15.64
N GLY A 16 -3.96 -3.30 14.60
CA GLY A 16 -5.35 -3.31 14.14
C GLY A 16 -5.92 -4.73 14.24
N MET A 17 -7.22 -4.86 14.47
CA MET A 17 -7.90 -6.16 14.54
C MET A 17 -7.95 -6.91 13.20
N ARG A 18 -7.48 -6.30 12.09
CA ARG A 18 -7.52 -6.87 10.73
C ARG A 18 -8.95 -7.25 10.34
N LEU A 19 -9.22 -8.55 10.18
CA LEU A 19 -10.55 -9.10 9.89
C LEU A 19 -11.34 -9.48 11.17
N GLY A 20 -10.86 -9.07 12.34
CA GLY A 20 -11.54 -9.22 13.62
C GLY A 20 -12.50 -8.07 13.92
N GLY A 21 -13.53 -8.38 14.70
CA GLY A 21 -14.59 -7.45 15.07
C GLY A 21 -15.70 -7.35 14.01
N ALA A 22 -16.49 -6.28 14.10
CA ALA A 22 -17.58 -5.97 13.19
C ALA A 22 -17.46 -4.53 12.68
N SER A 23 -18.11 -4.23 11.56
CA SER A 23 -18.06 -2.90 10.92
C SER A 23 -19.29 -2.04 11.22
N SER A 24 -20.34 -2.62 11.80
CA SER A 24 -21.62 -1.95 11.98
C SER A 24 -22.35 -2.52 13.21
N ASN A 25 -23.26 -1.72 13.79
CA ASN A 25 -24.03 -2.14 14.96
C ASN A 25 -25.02 -3.27 14.65
N ALA A 26 -25.35 -4.09 15.65
CA ALA A 26 -26.33 -5.19 15.58
C ALA A 26 -27.68 -4.77 14.97
N GLY A 27 -28.16 -3.57 15.30
CA GLY A 27 -29.43 -3.03 14.81
C GLY A 27 -29.39 -2.35 13.44
N SER A 28 -28.22 -2.15 12.85
CA SER A 28 -28.10 -1.41 11.58
C SER A 28 -28.70 -2.16 10.41
N ALA A 29 -29.32 -1.44 9.47
CA ALA A 29 -29.72 -1.98 8.18
C ALA A 29 -28.60 -1.74 7.16
N CYS A 30 -27.86 -2.78 6.78
CA CYS A 30 -26.78 -2.70 5.80
C CYS A 30 -26.58 -4.05 5.11
N THR A 31 -26.11 -4.01 3.85
CA THR A 31 -25.91 -5.19 3.00
C THR A 31 -24.44 -5.56 2.87
N ASP A 32 -23.55 -4.58 2.69
CA ASP A 32 -22.12 -4.81 2.55
C ASP A 32 -21.36 -4.62 3.88
N CYS A 33 -21.98 -5.01 4.99
CA CYS A 33 -21.46 -4.80 6.34
C CYS A 33 -21.38 -6.12 7.15
N VAL A 34 -20.64 -6.10 8.25
CA VAL A 34 -20.72 -7.13 9.29
C VAL A 34 -21.21 -6.50 10.58
N LYS A 35 -22.25 -7.09 11.17
CA LYS A 35 -22.90 -6.56 12.37
C LYS A 35 -22.27 -7.07 13.64
N THR A 36 -22.21 -6.22 14.67
CA THR A 36 -21.79 -6.64 16.01
C THR A 36 -22.73 -7.71 16.57
N PRO A 37 -22.22 -8.67 17.37
CA PRO A 37 -23.05 -9.70 18.00
C PRO A 37 -23.96 -9.11 19.09
N ILE A 38 -23.54 -8.00 19.70
CA ILE A 38 -24.25 -7.28 20.75
C ILE A 38 -24.28 -5.79 20.36
N ASN A 39 -25.38 -5.11 20.68
CA ASN A 39 -25.52 -3.69 20.39
C ASN A 39 -24.38 -2.88 21.04
N GLY A 40 -23.59 -2.18 20.23
CA GLY A 40 -22.49 -1.35 20.70
C GLY A 40 -21.20 -2.08 21.10
N VAL A 41 -21.10 -3.41 20.95
CA VAL A 41 -19.94 -4.18 21.45
C VAL A 41 -19.42 -5.14 20.39
N GLY A 42 -18.10 -5.17 20.20
CA GLY A 42 -17.41 -6.09 19.28
C GLY A 42 -17.10 -5.49 17.91
N TYR A 43 -16.85 -4.18 17.84
CA TYR A 43 -16.39 -3.53 16.61
C TYR A 43 -14.93 -3.88 16.30
N SER A 44 -14.54 -3.73 15.04
CA SER A 44 -13.13 -3.70 14.66
C SER A 44 -12.48 -2.45 15.25
N SER A 45 -11.26 -2.57 15.76
CA SER A 45 -10.55 -1.47 16.41
C SER A 45 -9.07 -1.43 16.05
N TYR A 46 -8.45 -0.29 16.37
CA TYR A 46 -7.01 -0.14 16.50
C TYR A 46 -6.64 0.06 17.96
N TYR A 47 -5.46 -0.36 18.36
CA TYR A 47 -4.93 -0.15 19.70
C TYR A 47 -3.46 0.26 19.65
N ALA A 48 -3.00 0.95 20.69
CA ALA A 48 -1.59 1.28 20.84
C ALA A 48 -1.03 0.82 22.19
N LEU A 49 0.18 0.27 22.13
CA LEU A 49 0.97 -0.16 23.28
C LEU A 49 2.26 0.66 23.36
N ASP A 50 2.62 1.16 24.54
CA ASP A 50 4.00 1.57 24.84
C ASP A 50 4.81 0.30 25.12
N VAL A 51 5.73 -0.01 24.22
CA VAL A 51 6.65 -1.15 24.27
C VAL A 51 8.10 -0.69 24.45
N SER A 52 8.30 0.49 25.04
CA SER A 52 9.65 1.00 25.36
C SER A 52 10.38 0.13 26.37
N ASP A 53 9.63 -0.57 27.23
CA ASP A 53 10.10 -1.70 28.03
C ASP A 53 9.44 -2.96 27.49
N GLU A 54 10.21 -3.79 26.79
CA GLU A 54 9.73 -5.00 26.15
C GLU A 54 9.19 -6.05 27.14
N ASN A 55 9.58 -5.95 28.42
CA ASN A 55 9.11 -6.87 29.47
C ASN A 55 7.83 -6.37 30.15
N ASN A 56 7.42 -5.13 29.90
CA ASN A 56 6.24 -4.54 30.51
C ASN A 56 5.42 -3.65 29.53
N PRO A 57 4.88 -4.21 28.42
CA PRO A 57 4.03 -3.47 27.50
C PRO A 57 2.83 -2.82 28.21
N GLN A 58 2.59 -1.53 27.96
CA GLN A 58 1.45 -0.79 28.53
C GLN A 58 0.43 -0.43 27.46
N LEU A 59 -0.85 -0.75 27.67
CA LEU A 59 -1.92 -0.27 26.82
C LEU A 59 -2.08 1.24 27.00
N LEU A 60 -1.96 1.98 25.89
CA LEU A 60 -2.20 3.42 25.87
C LEU A 60 -3.65 3.74 25.59
N TRP A 61 -4.18 3.16 24.51
CA TRP A 61 -5.54 3.42 24.05
C TRP A 61 -6.03 2.34 23.09
N GLU A 62 -7.36 2.29 22.94
CA GLU A 62 -8.08 1.58 21.90
C GLU A 62 -9.01 2.58 21.20
N PHE A 63 -9.07 2.51 19.87
CA PHE A 63 -9.89 3.38 19.03
C PHE A 63 -10.80 2.54 18.13
N THR A 64 -12.09 2.85 18.18
CA THR A 64 -13.11 2.35 17.27
C THR A 64 -14.04 3.50 16.90
N ASP A 65 -14.61 3.44 15.71
CA ASP A 65 -15.60 4.38 15.21
C ASP A 65 -16.66 3.62 14.39
N PRO A 66 -17.95 3.98 14.44
CA PRO A 66 -18.98 3.36 13.59
C PRO A 66 -18.67 3.37 12.09
N ASP A 67 -17.86 4.34 11.64
CA ASP A 67 -17.44 4.49 10.25
C ASP A 67 -16.02 3.93 9.97
N LEU A 68 -15.40 3.24 10.93
CA LEU A 68 -14.02 2.74 10.77
C LEU A 68 -13.91 1.60 9.74
N GLY A 69 -14.94 0.76 9.64
CA GLY A 69 -14.83 -0.51 8.93
C GLY A 69 -13.80 -1.46 9.57
N TYR A 70 -13.32 -2.44 8.80
CA TYR A 70 -12.29 -3.38 9.28
C TYR A 70 -10.89 -2.76 9.24
N ALA A 71 -10.10 -2.99 10.29
CA ALA A 71 -8.73 -2.48 10.45
C ALA A 71 -7.68 -3.15 9.54
N THR A 72 -7.97 -3.31 8.25
CA THR A 72 -7.10 -3.93 7.23
C THR A 72 -6.06 -2.96 6.68
N THR A 73 -6.40 -1.67 6.66
CA THR A 73 -5.61 -0.54 6.16
C THR A 73 -4.26 -0.36 6.87
N GLY A 74 -4.20 -0.65 8.18
CA GLY A 74 -3.04 -0.30 9.00
C GLY A 74 -2.91 1.21 9.27
N PRO A 75 -2.06 1.60 10.23
CA PRO A 75 -1.87 2.99 10.60
C PRO A 75 -0.74 3.66 9.79
N ALA A 76 -0.85 4.98 9.61
CA ALA A 76 0.29 5.85 9.30
C ALA A 76 0.61 6.72 10.51
N VAL A 77 1.90 6.94 10.79
CA VAL A 77 2.34 7.83 11.87
C VAL A 77 2.91 9.09 11.25
N ILE A 78 2.48 10.24 11.76
CA ILE A 78 2.89 11.56 11.27
C ILE A 78 3.50 12.36 12.39
N ARG A 79 4.64 13.01 12.11
CA ARG A 79 5.28 13.98 12.98
C ARG A 79 5.22 15.36 12.35
N ILE A 80 4.75 16.35 13.12
CA ILE A 80 4.80 17.77 12.75
C ILE A 80 5.53 18.57 13.83
N GLY A 81 6.24 19.62 13.44
CA GLY A 81 6.91 20.56 14.34
C GLY A 81 8.43 20.57 14.17
N ALA A 82 9.04 21.67 14.62
CA ALA A 82 10.47 21.92 14.43
C ALA A 82 11.34 20.72 14.83
N LYS A 83 12.37 20.46 14.02
CA LYS A 83 13.33 19.37 14.12
C LYS A 83 13.90 19.13 15.52
N ASP A 84 14.18 20.20 16.25
CA ASP A 84 14.86 20.16 17.56
C ASP A 84 13.88 20.11 18.76
N THR A 85 12.58 19.95 18.48
CA THR A 85 11.54 19.84 19.50
C THR A 85 10.88 18.46 19.51
N ASN A 86 10.05 18.19 20.51
CA ASN A 86 9.29 16.94 20.55
C ASN A 86 8.24 16.83 19.42
N GLY A 87 7.83 17.96 18.84
CA GLY A 87 6.76 18.01 17.83
C GLY A 87 5.40 17.56 18.37
N SER A 88 4.48 17.34 17.44
CA SER A 88 3.19 16.68 17.63
C SER A 88 3.18 15.41 16.81
N TRP A 89 2.63 14.34 17.37
CA TRP A 89 2.59 13.02 16.75
C TRP A 89 1.15 12.59 16.56
N PHE A 90 0.84 12.13 15.36
CA PHE A 90 -0.50 11.75 14.95
C PHE A 90 -0.52 10.33 14.42
N VAL A 91 -1.67 9.69 14.56
CA VAL A 91 -1.98 8.44 13.87
C VAL A 91 -3.07 8.73 12.86
N VAL A 92 -2.83 8.41 11.59
CA VAL A 92 -3.83 8.47 10.53
C VAL A 92 -4.29 7.06 10.23
N LEU A 93 -5.61 6.85 10.30
CA LEU A 93 -6.28 5.60 9.99
C LEU A 93 -7.22 5.84 8.82
N GLY A 94 -7.17 4.99 7.79
CA GLY A 94 -8.15 5.01 6.70
C GLY A 94 -9.27 4.02 6.97
N SER A 95 -10.52 4.40 6.69
CA SER A 95 -11.67 3.51 6.81
C SER A 95 -11.47 2.30 5.90
N GLY A 96 -11.57 1.10 6.49
CA GLY A 96 -11.44 -0.14 5.76
C GLY A 96 -12.76 -0.61 5.12
N PRO A 97 -12.74 -1.76 4.44
CA PRO A 97 -13.96 -2.39 3.94
C PRO A 97 -14.90 -2.70 5.12
N THR A 98 -16.20 -2.66 4.89
CA THR A 98 -17.22 -2.96 5.91
C THR A 98 -17.71 -4.41 5.81
N GLY A 99 -17.51 -5.11 4.69
CA GLY A 99 -17.99 -6.49 4.57
C GLY A 99 -18.40 -6.87 3.15
N PRO A 100 -19.45 -7.69 3.00
CA PRO A 100 -19.95 -8.63 4.01
C PRO A 100 -19.01 -9.85 4.10
N ILE A 101 -19.39 -10.83 4.92
CA ILE A 101 -18.84 -12.19 4.84
C ILE A 101 -19.85 -13.04 4.07
N SER A 102 -19.38 -13.79 3.06
CA SER A 102 -20.23 -14.72 2.32
C SER A 102 -20.76 -15.81 3.25
N SER A 103 -22.08 -15.99 3.30
CA SER A 103 -22.72 -17.04 4.12
C SER A 103 -22.49 -18.45 3.58
N THR A 104 -22.11 -18.57 2.30
CA THR A 104 -21.87 -19.86 1.64
C THR A 104 -20.39 -20.22 1.66
N GLY A 105 -19.54 -19.25 1.38
CA GLY A 105 -18.08 -19.45 1.28
C GLY A 105 -17.29 -19.12 2.54
N TYR A 106 -17.91 -18.46 3.52
CA TYR A 106 -17.26 -17.97 4.75
C TYR A 106 -16.02 -17.09 4.50
N GLN A 107 -15.99 -16.40 3.35
CA GLN A 107 -14.91 -15.50 2.97
C GLN A 107 -15.37 -14.04 3.08
N PHE A 108 -14.45 -13.17 3.50
CA PHE A 108 -14.67 -11.73 3.58
C PHE A 108 -14.61 -11.12 2.17
N MET A 109 -15.63 -10.34 1.79
CA MET A 109 -15.75 -9.88 0.40
C MET A 109 -15.01 -8.57 0.10
N GLY A 110 -14.55 -7.84 1.12
CA GLY A 110 -13.80 -6.58 0.93
C GLY A 110 -14.59 -5.50 0.18
N ARG A 111 -15.86 -5.28 0.54
CA ARG A 111 -16.74 -4.22 0.02
C ARG A 111 -16.97 -3.15 1.09
N SER A 112 -17.47 -1.97 0.70
CA SER A 112 -17.69 -0.84 1.62
C SER A 112 -18.98 -0.10 1.29
N ASP A 113 -19.92 -0.02 2.22
CA ASP A 113 -21.19 0.72 2.08
C ASP A 113 -21.11 2.20 2.51
N GLN A 114 -19.90 2.72 2.74
CA GLN A 114 -19.66 4.07 3.22
C GLN A 114 -18.67 4.85 2.36
N ASN A 115 -18.58 6.16 2.60
CA ASN A 115 -17.51 6.97 2.02
C ASN A 115 -16.15 6.59 2.63
N LEU A 116 -15.08 6.71 1.84
CA LEU A 116 -13.73 6.64 2.40
C LEU A 116 -13.51 7.85 3.33
N LYS A 117 -13.20 7.55 4.60
CA LYS A 117 -12.87 8.52 5.65
C LYS A 117 -11.45 8.29 6.16
N LEU A 118 -10.79 9.38 6.58
CA LEU A 118 -9.52 9.34 7.27
C LEU A 118 -9.71 9.87 8.69
N PHE A 119 -9.36 9.07 9.69
CA PHE A 119 -9.42 9.43 11.11
C PHE A 119 -8.02 9.84 11.56
N ILE A 120 -7.90 11.04 12.13
CA ILE A 120 -6.62 11.55 12.62
C ILE A 120 -6.70 11.65 14.13
N LEU A 121 -5.86 10.85 14.80
CA LEU A 121 -5.78 10.74 16.25
C LEU A 121 -4.51 11.42 16.77
N ASP A 122 -4.57 11.92 18.00
CA ASP A 122 -3.37 12.20 18.78
C ASP A 122 -2.69 10.86 19.18
N LEU A 123 -1.42 10.68 18.83
CA LEU A 123 -0.74 9.39 19.03
C LEU A 123 -0.61 9.03 20.51
N LYS A 124 -0.44 10.02 21.38
CA LYS A 124 -0.21 9.78 22.82
C LYS A 124 -1.48 9.32 23.52
N THR A 125 -2.62 9.90 23.17
CA THR A 125 -3.89 9.73 23.89
C THR A 125 -4.91 8.88 23.16
N GLY A 126 -4.76 8.71 21.84
CA GLY A 126 -5.75 8.05 20.99
C GLY A 126 -7.00 8.91 20.74
N ALA A 127 -7.00 10.16 21.19
CA ALA A 127 -8.13 11.06 21.00
C ALA A 127 -8.30 11.42 19.52
N LEU A 128 -9.52 11.25 19.00
CA LEU A 128 -9.88 11.69 17.66
C LEU A 128 -9.84 13.23 17.59
N LEU A 129 -8.95 13.75 16.74
CA LEU A 129 -8.79 15.19 16.53
C LEU A 129 -9.66 15.67 15.38
N THR A 130 -9.74 14.89 14.30
CA THR A 130 -10.62 15.19 13.17
C THR A 130 -10.86 13.94 12.32
N THR A 131 -11.95 13.97 11.55
CA THR A 131 -12.27 13.00 10.51
C THR A 131 -12.40 13.74 9.19
N ILE A 132 -11.67 13.29 8.17
CA ILE A 132 -11.74 13.83 6.81
C ILE A 132 -12.57 12.85 5.97
N ASP A 133 -13.76 13.28 5.54
CA ASP A 133 -14.53 12.58 4.52
C ASP A 133 -14.00 12.97 3.13
N THR A 134 -13.54 11.99 2.37
CA THR A 134 -12.93 12.21 1.05
C THR A 134 -13.96 12.46 -0.07
N GLY A 135 -15.24 12.19 0.20
CA GLY A 135 -16.33 12.20 -0.79
C GLY A 135 -16.31 11.00 -1.76
N LEU A 136 -15.34 10.09 -1.64
CA LEU A 136 -15.29 8.86 -2.43
C LEU A 136 -16.33 7.88 -1.90
N THR A 137 -17.47 7.77 -2.60
CA THR A 137 -18.58 6.93 -2.17
C THR A 137 -18.27 5.45 -2.28
N ASN A 138 -18.82 4.64 -1.38
CA ASN A 138 -18.69 3.18 -1.41
C ASN A 138 -17.23 2.76 -1.55
N ALA A 139 -16.36 3.29 -0.69
CA ALA A 139 -14.93 3.19 -0.83
C ALA A 139 -14.24 2.87 0.49
N PHE A 140 -13.02 2.36 0.39
CA PHE A 140 -12.14 2.09 1.51
C PHE A 140 -10.68 2.30 1.11
N ALA A 141 -9.82 2.50 2.10
CA ALA A 141 -8.40 2.74 1.88
C ALA A 141 -7.65 1.41 1.70
N GLY A 142 -6.68 1.41 0.79
CA GLY A 142 -5.58 0.45 0.78
C GLY A 142 -4.60 0.73 1.92
N THR A 143 -3.50 -0.02 1.99
CA THR A 143 -2.58 0.10 3.12
C THR A 143 -2.02 1.51 3.32
N LEU A 144 -1.98 1.95 4.57
CA LEU A 144 -1.37 3.20 5.03
C LEU A 144 0.04 2.97 5.61
N ILE A 145 0.50 1.72 5.69
CA ILE A 145 1.83 1.38 6.21
C ILE A 145 2.89 2.07 5.35
N ASN A 146 3.81 2.80 6.01
CA ASN A 146 4.88 3.58 5.36
C ASN A 146 4.37 4.64 4.36
N SER A 147 3.12 5.11 4.48
CA SER A 147 2.53 6.07 3.54
C SER A 147 2.95 7.53 3.75
N ASN A 148 3.60 7.89 4.87
CA ASN A 148 4.03 9.25 5.24
C ASN A 148 5.39 9.64 4.64
N ASN A 149 5.52 10.88 4.14
CA ASN A 149 6.72 11.35 3.44
C ASN A 149 7.19 12.66 4.06
N ASP A 150 8.42 12.66 4.56
CA ASP A 150 9.23 13.85 4.78
C ASP A 150 10.11 14.04 3.54
N VAL A 151 9.69 14.94 2.66
CA VAL A 151 10.24 15.10 1.31
C VAL A 151 11.57 15.86 1.34
N ASP A 152 11.70 16.84 2.25
CA ASP A 152 12.85 17.73 2.33
C ASP A 152 13.82 17.39 3.48
N ASP A 153 13.59 16.28 4.18
CA ASP A 153 14.40 15.74 5.27
C ASP A 153 14.44 16.67 6.51
N ASN A 154 13.34 17.36 6.81
CA ASN A 154 13.23 18.35 7.91
C ASN A 154 12.62 17.79 9.22
N TYR A 155 12.26 16.50 9.25
CA TYR A 155 11.54 15.78 10.31
C TYR A 155 10.05 16.15 10.44
N GLN A 156 9.46 16.77 9.43
CA GLN A 156 8.02 16.97 9.34
C GLN A 156 7.51 16.25 8.11
N ASP A 157 6.46 15.45 8.27
CA ASP A 157 5.89 14.77 7.12
C ASP A 157 4.99 15.74 6.36
N GLU A 158 5.25 16.02 5.08
CA GLU A 158 4.42 16.91 4.25
C GLU A 158 3.19 16.21 3.67
N VAL A 159 3.31 14.92 3.34
CA VAL A 159 2.28 14.21 2.57
C VAL A 159 2.17 12.72 2.91
N LEU A 160 0.94 12.21 2.88
CA LEU A 160 0.65 10.79 2.81
C LEU A 160 0.06 10.42 1.45
N TYR A 161 0.48 9.29 0.87
CA TYR A 161 -0.16 8.72 -0.33
C TYR A 161 -0.99 7.51 0.04
N ILE A 162 -2.24 7.48 -0.42
CA ILE A 162 -3.22 6.50 0.01
C ILE A 162 -3.86 5.88 -1.24
N GLY A 163 -3.65 4.58 -1.42
CA GLY A 163 -4.41 3.79 -2.38
C GLY A 163 -5.86 3.68 -1.91
N TYR A 164 -6.81 3.60 -2.82
CA TYR A 164 -8.19 3.33 -2.47
C TYR A 164 -8.87 2.41 -3.46
N VAL A 165 -9.93 1.79 -2.96
CA VAL A 165 -10.82 0.92 -3.71
C VAL A 165 -12.22 1.49 -3.65
N THR A 166 -12.91 1.54 -4.79
CA THR A 166 -14.29 2.04 -4.88
C THR A 166 -15.14 1.12 -5.75
N ARG A 167 -16.44 1.21 -5.54
CA ARG A 167 -17.46 0.57 -6.35
C ARG A 167 -17.45 1.13 -7.77
N ASN A 168 -17.47 0.26 -8.78
CA ASN A 168 -17.36 0.66 -10.17
C ASN A 168 -18.61 1.35 -10.75
N ARG A 169 -19.81 1.05 -10.23
CA ARG A 169 -21.10 1.53 -10.76
C ARG A 169 -22.15 1.63 -9.65
N VAL A 170 -23.29 2.26 -9.95
CA VAL A 170 -24.49 2.27 -9.10
C VAL A 170 -25.49 1.22 -9.62
N GLY A 171 -26.19 0.51 -8.73
CA GLY A 171 -27.21 -0.49 -9.12
C GLY A 171 -27.05 -1.83 -8.40
N SER A 172 -27.55 -2.92 -8.99
CA SER A 172 -27.49 -4.28 -8.41
C SER A 172 -26.33 -5.14 -8.93
N ASN A 173 -25.62 -4.71 -9.98
CA ASN A 173 -24.45 -5.40 -10.55
C ASN A 173 -23.22 -4.51 -10.37
N TYR A 174 -22.69 -4.47 -9.16
CA TYR A 174 -21.51 -3.68 -8.81
C TYR A 174 -20.34 -4.56 -8.40
N PHE A 175 -19.14 -4.02 -8.56
CA PHE A 175 -17.89 -4.65 -8.12
C PHE A 175 -16.97 -3.58 -7.53
N TRP A 176 -16.18 -3.92 -6.52
CA TRP A 176 -15.13 -3.04 -6.00
C TRP A 176 -13.82 -3.23 -6.76
N ASN A 177 -13.90 -3.19 -8.08
CA ASN A 177 -12.78 -3.39 -8.99
C ASN A 177 -12.32 -2.09 -9.67
N ASN A 178 -12.66 -0.94 -9.04
CA ASN A 178 -12.21 0.38 -9.41
C ASN A 178 -11.51 1.06 -8.21
N GLY A 179 -10.85 2.19 -8.43
CA GLY A 179 -10.07 2.86 -7.40
C GLY A 179 -9.08 3.86 -7.95
N GLY A 180 -8.10 4.21 -7.11
CA GLY A 180 -7.11 5.23 -7.43
C GLY A 180 -6.12 5.45 -6.30
N ILE A 181 -5.40 6.56 -6.42
CA ILE A 181 -4.45 7.04 -5.42
C ILE A 181 -4.88 8.45 -5.05
N GLY A 182 -5.01 8.72 -3.76
CA GLY A 182 -5.13 10.07 -3.25
C GLY A 182 -3.93 10.46 -2.40
N ARG A 183 -3.90 11.72 -1.99
CA ARG A 183 -2.90 12.27 -1.09
C ARG A 183 -3.55 13.11 -0.01
N LEU A 184 -2.96 13.06 1.18
CA LEU A 184 -3.28 13.92 2.30
C LEU A 184 -2.07 14.81 2.58
N VAL A 185 -2.20 16.11 2.33
CA VAL A 185 -1.14 17.11 2.57
C VAL A 185 -1.33 17.69 3.97
N THR A 186 -0.31 17.56 4.80
CA THR A 186 -0.33 17.99 6.22
C THR A 186 -0.10 19.49 6.38
N LYS A 187 0.53 20.11 5.37
CA LYS A 187 0.93 21.51 5.36
C LYS A 187 1.90 21.89 6.49
N GLU A 188 2.54 20.88 7.08
CA GLU A 188 3.30 21.03 8.34
C GLU A 188 2.49 21.70 9.47
N ASP A 189 1.17 21.56 9.45
CA ASP A 189 0.30 22.18 10.44
C ASP A 189 -0.01 21.19 11.57
N ALA A 190 0.22 21.61 12.81
CA ALA A 190 -0.08 20.82 14.00
C ALA A 190 -1.60 20.70 14.26
N ASN A 191 -2.43 21.48 13.58
CA ASN A 191 -3.87 21.31 13.56
C ASN A 191 -4.30 20.46 12.34
N PRO A 192 -4.65 19.18 12.53
CA PRO A 192 -5.02 18.30 11.42
C PRO A 192 -6.32 18.72 10.71
N GLY A 193 -7.13 19.58 11.30
CA GLY A 193 -8.30 20.17 10.62
C GLY A 193 -7.94 21.05 9.41
N ASN A 194 -6.68 21.46 9.29
CA ASN A 194 -6.18 22.25 8.15
C ASN A 194 -5.60 21.39 7.03
N TRP A 195 -5.43 20.08 7.24
CA TRP A 195 -4.87 19.16 6.26
C TRP A 195 -5.82 18.97 5.08
N VAL A 196 -5.25 18.74 3.88
CA VAL A 196 -6.02 18.74 2.63
C VAL A 196 -5.92 17.41 1.91
N TRP A 197 -7.06 16.80 1.66
CA TRP A 197 -7.18 15.63 0.79
C TRP A 197 -7.35 16.05 -0.67
N SER A 198 -6.69 15.34 -1.59
CA SER A 198 -6.92 15.46 -3.03
C SER A 198 -6.60 14.15 -3.76
N LYS A 199 -7.16 13.95 -4.96
CA LYS A 199 -6.84 12.80 -5.80
C LYS A 199 -5.50 13.02 -6.50
N VAL A 200 -4.75 11.94 -6.70
CA VAL A 200 -3.53 11.88 -7.52
C VAL A 200 -3.81 11.14 -8.82
N MET A 201 -4.48 9.99 -8.76
CA MET A 201 -4.98 9.22 -9.90
C MET A 201 -6.36 8.65 -9.56
N ASP A 202 -7.24 8.54 -10.55
CA ASP A 202 -8.59 7.99 -10.36
C ASP A 202 -8.99 7.12 -11.54
N GLY A 203 -9.85 6.13 -11.30
CA GLY A 203 -10.36 5.26 -12.35
C GLY A 203 -9.33 4.28 -12.92
N ILE A 204 -8.30 3.91 -12.14
CA ILE A 204 -7.18 3.08 -12.62
C ILE A 204 -7.33 1.59 -12.30
N GLY A 205 -8.34 1.24 -11.50
CA GLY A 205 -8.46 -0.04 -10.81
C GLY A 205 -8.24 0.10 -9.30
N PRO A 206 -8.49 -0.98 -8.53
CA PRO A 206 -8.35 -0.98 -7.08
C PRO A 206 -6.86 -0.88 -6.71
N VAL A 207 -6.53 -0.08 -5.70
CA VAL A 207 -5.16 0.01 -5.16
C VAL A 207 -5.20 -0.35 -3.69
N THR A 208 -4.86 -1.60 -3.36
CA THR A 208 -4.79 -2.09 -1.98
C THR A 208 -3.37 -2.06 -1.40
N ALA A 209 -2.36 -2.21 -2.25
CA ALA A 209 -0.95 -2.15 -1.87
C ALA A 209 -0.46 -0.71 -1.65
N GLY A 210 0.66 -0.58 -0.96
CA GLY A 210 1.27 0.69 -0.62
C GLY A 210 1.83 1.43 -1.83
N ILE A 211 2.08 2.73 -1.63
CA ILE A 211 2.73 3.58 -2.62
C ILE A 211 4.15 3.84 -2.13
N THR A 212 5.12 3.24 -2.80
CA THR A 212 6.54 3.45 -2.49
C THR A 212 7.07 4.66 -3.24
N ARG A 213 8.05 5.33 -2.66
CA ARG A 213 8.58 6.58 -3.21
C ARG A 213 10.09 6.51 -3.40
N LEU A 214 10.58 7.33 -4.31
CA LEU A 214 12.01 7.55 -4.51
C LEU A 214 12.25 9.01 -4.88
N ARG A 215 13.06 9.71 -4.08
CA ARG A 215 13.53 11.05 -4.42
C ARG A 215 14.82 10.97 -5.22
N ASP A 216 14.75 11.27 -6.52
CA ASP A 216 15.93 11.45 -7.36
C ASP A 216 16.53 12.83 -7.08
N LYS A 217 17.52 12.87 -6.18
CA LYS A 217 18.23 14.12 -5.82
C LYS A 217 19.08 14.69 -6.97
N LYS A 218 19.39 13.90 -8.02
CA LYS A 218 20.18 14.38 -9.16
C LYS A 218 19.33 15.16 -10.16
N GLN A 219 18.10 14.69 -10.41
CA GLN A 219 17.15 15.36 -11.31
C GLN A 219 16.11 16.21 -10.55
N ASP A 220 16.18 16.17 -9.23
CA ASP A 220 15.25 16.78 -8.28
C ASP A 220 13.78 16.44 -8.61
N ARG A 221 13.47 15.14 -8.50
CA ARG A 221 12.13 14.58 -8.80
C ARG A 221 11.70 13.65 -7.68
N LEU A 222 10.41 13.69 -7.33
CA LEU A 222 9.78 12.72 -6.45
C LEU A 222 9.01 11.71 -7.30
N TRP A 223 9.46 10.45 -7.29
CA TRP A 223 8.80 9.34 -7.95
C TRP A 223 7.93 8.55 -6.99
N LEU A 224 6.79 8.09 -7.48
CA LEU A 224 5.81 7.25 -6.81
C LEU A 224 5.63 5.95 -7.61
N PHE A 225 5.56 4.82 -6.92
CA PHE A 225 5.44 3.49 -7.50
C PHE A 225 4.35 2.70 -6.80
N SER A 226 3.48 2.08 -7.58
CA SER A 226 2.42 1.22 -7.07
C SER A 226 1.91 0.31 -8.19
N GLY A 227 0.89 -0.47 -7.88
CA GLY A 227 0.17 -1.29 -8.85
C GLY A 227 -1.27 -1.48 -8.44
N THR A 228 -2.08 -1.95 -9.39
CA THR A 228 -3.49 -2.19 -9.18
C THR A 228 -3.77 -3.66 -8.91
N GLY A 229 -4.73 -3.91 -8.03
CA GLY A 229 -5.11 -5.25 -7.62
C GLY A 229 -5.88 -5.26 -6.31
N ARG A 230 -6.64 -6.34 -6.13
CA ARG A 230 -7.25 -6.76 -4.88
C ARG A 230 -7.49 -8.27 -4.92
N TYR A 231 -7.49 -8.91 -3.75
CA TYR A 231 -7.75 -10.34 -3.65
C TYR A 231 -8.27 -10.71 -2.26
N TYR A 232 -9.57 -10.48 -2.04
CA TYR A 232 -10.22 -10.78 -0.77
C TYR A 232 -10.92 -12.15 -0.75
N PHE A 233 -11.39 -12.63 -1.91
CA PHE A 233 -12.16 -13.87 -1.99
C PHE A 233 -12.02 -14.59 -3.34
N SER A 234 -12.27 -15.90 -3.31
CA SER A 234 -12.43 -16.77 -4.46
C SER A 234 -13.49 -17.82 -4.09
N LEU A 235 -14.69 -17.68 -4.68
CA LEU A 235 -15.83 -18.56 -4.46
C LEU A 235 -16.20 -19.28 -5.75
N ASP A 236 -16.97 -20.37 -5.62
CA ASP A 236 -17.42 -21.18 -6.76
C ASP A 236 -18.18 -20.37 -7.82
N THR A 237 -18.99 -19.40 -7.40
CA THR A 237 -19.89 -18.64 -8.28
C THR A 237 -19.50 -17.17 -8.46
N GLU A 238 -18.56 -16.66 -7.67
CA GLU A 238 -18.10 -15.27 -7.70
C GLU A 238 -16.64 -15.22 -7.29
N ASN A 239 -15.79 -14.57 -8.10
CA ASN A 239 -14.38 -14.43 -7.79
C ASN A 239 -14.03 -12.95 -7.70
N ASP A 240 -13.09 -12.61 -6.82
CA ASP A 240 -12.66 -11.22 -6.68
C ASP A 240 -11.84 -10.82 -7.91
N ASP A 241 -12.32 -9.79 -8.61
CA ASP A 241 -11.63 -9.16 -9.73
C ASP A 241 -11.04 -10.14 -10.77
N PRO A 242 -11.84 -11.03 -11.39
CA PRO A 242 -11.34 -12.17 -12.14
C PRO A 242 -10.70 -11.79 -13.49
N ASP A 243 -11.19 -10.73 -14.13
CA ASP A 243 -10.94 -10.36 -15.52
C ASP A 243 -10.48 -8.90 -15.71
N GLY A 244 -10.39 -8.12 -14.62
CA GLY A 244 -9.93 -6.74 -14.68
C GLY A 244 -8.48 -6.64 -15.11
N GLN A 245 -8.18 -5.86 -16.17
CA GLN A 245 -6.80 -5.53 -16.53
C GLN A 245 -6.14 -4.72 -15.40
N ARG A 246 -4.99 -5.19 -14.94
CA ARG A 246 -4.19 -4.54 -13.89
C ARG A 246 -2.84 -4.09 -14.39
N TYR A 247 -2.20 -3.24 -13.60
CA TYR A 247 -0.98 -2.57 -13.98
C TYR A 247 -0.03 -2.42 -12.79
N ILE A 248 1.27 -2.41 -13.08
CA ILE A 248 2.28 -1.78 -12.22
C ILE A 248 2.80 -0.54 -12.91
N PHE A 249 3.16 0.49 -12.15
CA PHE A 249 3.49 1.78 -12.72
C PHE A 249 4.41 2.60 -11.82
N GLY A 250 5.09 3.57 -12.46
CA GLY A 250 5.91 4.58 -11.80
C GLY A 250 5.64 5.95 -12.41
N PHE A 251 5.47 6.97 -11.58
CA PHE A 251 5.17 8.33 -12.04
C PHE A 251 5.74 9.38 -11.11
N LYS A 252 5.92 10.60 -11.62
CA LYS A 252 6.39 11.75 -10.84
C LYS A 252 5.22 12.41 -10.14
N ASP A 253 5.38 12.80 -8.89
CA ASP A 253 4.35 13.59 -8.21
C ASP A 253 4.22 14.96 -8.91
N PRO A 254 3.03 15.30 -9.46
CA PRO A 254 2.82 16.58 -10.14
C PRO A 254 2.89 17.80 -9.20
N CYS A 255 2.82 17.59 -7.88
CA CYS A 255 2.90 18.62 -6.85
C CYS A 255 4.27 18.71 -6.17
N TYR A 256 5.24 17.92 -6.65
CA TYR A 256 6.65 18.18 -6.37
C TYR A 256 7.23 19.07 -7.47
N VAL A 257 7.70 20.26 -7.09
CA VAL A 257 8.28 21.22 -8.03
C VAL A 257 9.81 21.23 -7.87
N PRO A 258 10.58 20.94 -8.94
CA PRO A 258 12.03 21.01 -8.88
C PRO A 258 12.52 22.38 -8.39
N ASN A 259 13.50 22.38 -7.50
CA ASN A 259 14.09 23.49 -6.74
C ASN A 259 13.20 24.13 -5.67
N SER A 260 11.89 23.84 -5.67
CA SER A 260 10.94 24.37 -4.68
C SER A 260 10.49 23.33 -3.65
N GLY A 261 10.65 22.04 -3.97
CA GLY A 261 10.22 20.94 -3.11
C GLY A 261 8.73 20.64 -3.24
N TYR A 262 8.15 20.11 -2.17
CA TYR A 262 6.73 19.75 -2.12
C TYR A 262 5.85 20.97 -1.84
N ASP A 263 4.64 21.01 -2.40
CA ASP A 263 3.68 22.07 -2.08
C ASP A 263 3.14 21.96 -0.65
N LYS A 264 3.81 22.65 0.27
CA LYS A 264 3.44 22.73 1.69
C LYS A 264 2.17 23.55 1.95
N LEU A 265 1.68 24.31 0.97
CA LEU A 265 0.43 25.07 1.14
C LEU A 265 -0.81 24.22 0.79
N GLY A 266 -0.63 23.02 0.23
CA GLY A 266 -1.72 22.12 -0.14
C GLY A 266 -2.68 22.72 -1.18
N LEU A 267 -2.17 23.60 -2.05
CA LEU A 267 -2.93 24.26 -3.11
C LEU A 267 -2.95 23.42 -4.39
N CYS A 268 -1.93 22.59 -4.58
CA CYS A 268 -1.78 21.73 -5.72
C CYS A 268 -2.69 20.50 -5.59
N THR A 269 -3.69 20.44 -6.46
CA THR A 269 -4.65 19.33 -6.57
C THR A 269 -4.51 18.59 -7.91
N THR A 270 -3.41 18.81 -8.62
CA THR A 270 -3.13 18.20 -9.92
C THR A 270 -3.17 16.69 -9.85
N THR A 271 -3.92 16.09 -10.78
CA THR A 271 -4.04 14.66 -11.00
C THR A 271 -3.19 14.24 -12.20
N VAL A 272 -2.73 12.98 -12.19
CA VAL A 272 -2.14 12.32 -13.37
C VAL A 272 -3.23 11.50 -14.05
N ASP A 273 -3.36 11.64 -15.37
CA ASP A 273 -4.31 10.86 -16.13
C ASP A 273 -3.70 9.53 -16.57
N PHE A 274 -4.13 8.45 -15.92
CA PHE A 274 -3.61 7.12 -16.19
C PHE A 274 -4.00 6.57 -17.57
N ASN A 275 -5.11 7.05 -18.13
CA ASN A 275 -5.74 6.47 -19.32
C ASN A 275 -5.31 7.15 -20.63
N THR A 276 -4.62 8.29 -20.55
CA THR A 276 -4.08 9.01 -21.71
C THR A 276 -2.56 8.86 -21.83
N PHE A 277 -1.91 9.77 -22.59
CA PHE A 277 -0.49 9.74 -22.93
C PHE A 277 0.45 10.15 -21.78
N ASP A 278 -0.06 10.53 -20.61
CA ASP A 278 0.78 10.92 -19.48
C ASP A 278 1.75 9.80 -19.10
N LEU A 279 1.22 8.57 -18.98
CA LEU A 279 2.04 7.40 -18.69
C LEU A 279 2.36 6.64 -19.97
N ARG A 280 3.65 6.48 -20.26
CA ARG A 280 4.11 5.63 -21.35
C ARG A 280 3.79 4.16 -21.04
N THR A 281 3.01 3.52 -21.89
CA THR A 281 2.89 2.05 -21.88
C THR A 281 4.21 1.44 -22.33
N VAL A 282 4.80 0.60 -21.48
CA VAL A 282 6.00 -0.16 -21.82
C VAL A 282 5.57 -1.48 -22.45
N THR A 283 6.07 -1.76 -23.65
CA THR A 283 5.72 -2.96 -24.43
C THR A 283 6.93 -3.85 -24.73
N GLY A 284 8.12 -3.49 -24.25
CA GLY A 284 9.35 -4.23 -24.49
C GLY A 284 10.40 -3.98 -23.40
N PHE A 285 11.25 -4.97 -23.19
CA PHE A 285 12.33 -4.94 -22.21
C PHE A 285 13.68 -4.86 -22.92
N SER A 286 14.03 -3.66 -23.41
CA SER A 286 15.35 -3.43 -24.01
C SER A 286 16.38 -3.03 -22.97
N ALA A 287 17.64 -3.42 -23.19
CA ALA A 287 18.78 -3.02 -22.37
C ALA A 287 19.08 -1.52 -22.57
N GLY A 288 18.68 -0.69 -21.60
CA GLY A 288 18.92 0.75 -21.63
C GLY A 288 18.30 1.49 -22.83
N GLY A 289 18.41 2.82 -22.82
CA GLY A 289 18.15 3.64 -24.02
C GLY A 289 16.74 4.21 -24.18
N TRP A 290 15.80 3.93 -23.29
CA TRP A 290 14.56 4.70 -23.27
C TRP A 290 14.79 6.06 -22.66
N ALA A 291 14.40 7.12 -23.37
CA ALA A 291 14.29 8.44 -22.76
C ALA A 291 13.33 8.35 -21.56
N GLU A 292 13.64 9.10 -20.51
CA GLU A 292 12.75 9.24 -19.36
C GLU A 292 11.43 9.87 -19.83
N PRO A 293 10.27 9.24 -19.57
CA PRO A 293 8.97 9.81 -19.92
C PRO A 293 8.71 11.09 -19.13
N SER A 294 7.88 11.99 -19.67
CA SER A 294 7.55 13.28 -19.04
C SER A 294 6.89 13.09 -17.68
N THR A 295 5.91 12.20 -17.58
CA THR A 295 5.13 11.98 -16.35
C THR A 295 5.45 10.64 -15.70
N GLY A 296 5.51 9.55 -16.49
CA GLY A 296 5.82 8.23 -15.95
C GLY A 296 5.64 7.09 -16.95
N TRP A 297 5.57 5.87 -16.44
CA TRP A 297 5.47 4.63 -17.20
C TRP A 297 4.50 3.65 -16.54
N LYS A 298 3.98 2.71 -17.34
CA LYS A 298 3.11 1.62 -16.87
C LYS A 298 3.34 0.32 -17.65
N TRP A 299 3.19 -0.81 -16.96
CA TRP A 299 3.13 -2.15 -17.53
C TRP A 299 1.75 -2.74 -17.32
N ALA A 300 1.18 -3.30 -18.39
CA ALA A 300 0.00 -4.16 -18.27
C ALA A 300 0.44 -5.51 -17.70
N LEU A 301 -0.25 -5.98 -16.67
CA LEU A 301 -0.10 -7.33 -16.12
C LEU A 301 -0.88 -8.34 -16.98
N ASP A 302 -0.58 -9.63 -16.83
CA ASP A 302 -1.27 -10.66 -17.63
C ASP A 302 -2.78 -10.65 -17.37
N GLY A 303 -3.59 -10.50 -18.42
CA GLY A 303 -5.04 -10.63 -18.32
C GLY A 303 -5.48 -12.06 -18.00
N GLN A 304 -6.79 -12.23 -17.77
CA GLN A 304 -7.39 -13.56 -17.66
C GLN A 304 -7.09 -14.40 -18.91
N GLY A 305 -6.70 -15.66 -18.72
CA GLY A 305 -6.41 -16.56 -19.82
C GLY A 305 -5.45 -17.68 -19.44
N SER A 306 -4.92 -18.37 -20.44
CA SER A 306 -3.93 -19.43 -20.22
C SER A 306 -2.57 -18.86 -19.81
N GLY A 307 -1.80 -19.67 -19.09
CA GLY A 307 -0.42 -19.41 -18.74
C GLY A 307 0.32 -20.75 -18.63
N THR A 308 1.57 -20.77 -19.08
CA THR A 308 2.44 -21.95 -19.03
C THR A 308 3.58 -21.65 -18.07
N TYR A 309 3.62 -22.40 -16.97
CA TYR A 309 4.63 -22.22 -15.93
C TYR A 309 5.08 -23.58 -15.38
N PRO A 310 6.28 -23.67 -14.80
CA PRO A 310 6.72 -24.86 -14.10
C PRO A 310 5.80 -25.20 -12.91
N GLU A 311 5.50 -26.47 -12.69
CA GLU A 311 4.74 -26.95 -11.53
C GLU A 311 5.43 -28.16 -10.88
N GLY A 312 5.81 -28.02 -9.61
CA GLY A 312 6.53 -29.04 -8.87
C GLY A 312 7.96 -29.24 -9.38
N ASP A 313 8.13 -29.96 -10.50
CA ASP A 313 9.41 -30.11 -11.17
C ASP A 313 9.69 -28.89 -12.07
N PRO A 314 10.79 -28.14 -11.85
CA PRO A 314 11.16 -26.98 -12.67
C PRO A 314 11.31 -27.27 -14.18
N ALA A 315 11.46 -28.54 -14.58
CA ALA A 315 11.56 -28.95 -15.98
C ALA A 315 10.20 -29.25 -16.64
N VAL A 316 9.11 -29.24 -15.88
CA VAL A 316 7.77 -29.60 -16.37
C VAL A 316 6.89 -28.37 -16.39
N ASP A 317 6.71 -27.82 -17.60
CA ASP A 317 5.77 -26.75 -17.87
C ASP A 317 4.33 -27.27 -17.97
N VAL A 318 3.43 -26.65 -17.21
CA VAL A 318 2.00 -26.96 -17.23
C VAL A 318 1.23 -25.73 -17.69
N THR A 319 0.36 -25.92 -18.68
CA THR A 319 -0.56 -24.89 -19.14
C THR A 319 -1.87 -24.97 -18.35
N LYS A 320 -2.20 -23.91 -17.63
CA LYS A 320 -3.49 -23.75 -16.93
C LYS A 320 -4.14 -22.43 -17.28
N ASN A 321 -5.41 -22.29 -16.94
CA ASN A 321 -6.09 -21.01 -17.00
C ASN A 321 -6.01 -20.29 -15.66
N TYR A 322 -5.96 -18.96 -15.73
CA TYR A 322 -5.76 -18.10 -14.59
C TYR A 322 -6.68 -16.88 -14.67
N PHE A 323 -7.03 -16.33 -13.50
CA PHE A 323 -7.58 -14.98 -13.40
C PHE A 323 -6.49 -13.94 -13.69
N SER A 324 -6.91 -12.68 -13.85
CA SER A 324 -5.99 -11.59 -14.16
C SER A 324 -4.93 -11.41 -13.07
N GLU A 325 -3.68 -11.24 -13.50
CA GLU A 325 -2.53 -10.93 -12.66
C GLU A 325 -2.73 -9.56 -12.01
N ARG A 326 -2.32 -9.41 -10.75
CA ARG A 326 -2.60 -8.24 -9.93
C ARG A 326 -1.51 -7.99 -8.89
N MET A 327 -1.46 -6.80 -8.33
CA MET A 327 -0.55 -6.45 -7.24
C MET A 327 -1.33 -6.21 -5.94
N VAL A 328 -0.96 -6.94 -4.88
CA VAL A 328 -1.57 -6.83 -3.54
C VAL A 328 -0.53 -6.67 -2.43
N SER A 329 0.74 -6.57 -2.80
CA SER A 329 1.89 -6.42 -1.91
C SER A 329 2.60 -5.12 -2.21
N ASP A 330 3.20 -4.50 -1.20
CA ASP A 330 3.87 -3.22 -1.30
C ASP A 330 5.12 -3.33 -2.18
N PRO A 331 5.34 -2.39 -3.11
CA PRO A 331 6.54 -2.36 -3.91
C PRO A 331 7.73 -1.89 -3.08
N PHE A 332 8.93 -2.12 -3.57
CA PHE A 332 10.17 -1.65 -2.94
C PHE A 332 11.05 -0.91 -3.95
N THR A 333 11.72 0.15 -3.52
CA THR A 333 12.69 0.90 -4.35
C THR A 333 14.05 0.93 -3.68
N SER A 334 15.09 0.60 -4.45
CA SER A 334 16.46 0.76 -3.99
C SER A 334 17.00 2.15 -4.31
N LYS A 335 17.94 2.62 -3.49
CA LYS A 335 18.72 3.83 -3.79
C LYS A 335 19.61 3.68 -5.02
N THR A 336 19.83 2.46 -5.50
CA THR A 336 20.60 2.15 -6.71
C THR A 336 19.80 2.39 -8.00
N GLY A 337 18.50 2.68 -7.90
CA GLY A 337 17.64 3.00 -9.05
C GLY A 337 16.82 1.81 -9.56
N CYS A 338 16.58 0.80 -8.74
CA CYS A 338 15.71 -0.32 -9.09
C CYS A 338 14.42 -0.28 -8.31
N THR A 339 13.33 -0.55 -9.00
CA THR A 339 12.02 -0.72 -8.41
C THR A 339 11.60 -2.17 -8.56
N PHE A 340 11.14 -2.74 -7.46
CA PHE A 340 10.73 -4.13 -7.33
C PHE A 340 9.23 -4.18 -7.06
N PHE A 341 8.54 -5.03 -7.81
CA PHE A 341 7.12 -5.32 -7.59
C PHE A 341 6.94 -6.82 -7.42
N THR A 342 5.99 -7.22 -6.59
CA THR A 342 5.54 -8.59 -6.51
C THR A 342 4.08 -8.67 -6.91
N THR A 343 3.79 -9.48 -7.91
CA THR A 343 2.43 -9.66 -8.46
C THR A 343 1.98 -11.10 -8.25
N PHE A 344 0.67 -11.31 -8.37
CA PHE A 344 0.02 -12.60 -8.17
C PHE A 344 -1.03 -12.83 -9.26
N ARG A 345 -1.06 -14.02 -9.81
CA ARG A 345 -2.00 -14.47 -10.83
C ARG A 345 -2.75 -15.70 -10.29
N PRO A 346 -3.98 -15.52 -9.78
CA PRO A 346 -4.73 -16.61 -9.15
C PRO A 346 -5.16 -17.69 -10.15
N TYR A 347 -5.24 -18.95 -9.70
CA TYR A 347 -5.86 -20.02 -10.48
C TYR A 347 -7.35 -19.72 -10.74
N ASN A 348 -7.87 -20.16 -11.88
CA ASN A 348 -9.31 -20.05 -12.18
C ASN A 348 -10.06 -21.39 -12.10
N GLU A 349 -9.38 -22.46 -11.70
CA GLU A 349 -9.93 -23.80 -11.60
C GLU A 349 -10.58 -24.03 -10.24
N GLN A 350 -11.74 -24.67 -10.25
CA GLN A 350 -12.47 -25.04 -9.04
C GLN A 350 -11.61 -25.99 -8.19
N CYS A 351 -11.47 -25.69 -6.89
CA CYS A 351 -10.64 -26.40 -5.90
C CYS A 351 -9.12 -26.13 -5.92
N SER A 352 -8.62 -25.25 -6.77
CA SER A 352 -7.20 -24.82 -6.73
C SER A 352 -7.06 -23.53 -5.91
N ILE A 353 -6.56 -23.63 -4.69
CA ILE A 353 -6.25 -22.45 -3.86
C ILE A 353 -4.86 -21.93 -4.21
N GLY A 354 -4.75 -20.64 -4.45
CA GLY A 354 -3.48 -19.96 -4.75
C GLY A 354 -3.36 -19.59 -6.22
N GLY A 355 -2.15 -19.63 -6.75
CA GLY A 355 -1.82 -19.15 -8.08
C GLY A 355 -0.31 -19.03 -8.25
N LYS A 356 0.10 -18.19 -9.20
CA LYS A 356 1.52 -17.91 -9.46
C LYS A 356 1.87 -16.50 -9.02
N SER A 357 2.95 -16.37 -8.27
CA SER A 357 3.57 -15.09 -7.93
C SER A 357 4.78 -14.80 -8.80
N PHE A 358 5.01 -13.51 -9.08
CA PHE A 358 6.10 -13.04 -9.90
C PHE A 358 6.82 -11.88 -9.25
N ILE A 359 8.11 -11.76 -9.52
CA ILE A 359 8.90 -10.57 -9.23
C ILE A 359 9.08 -9.78 -10.52
N TRP A 360 8.91 -8.47 -10.41
CA TRP A 360 9.31 -7.53 -11.44
C TRP A 360 10.50 -6.70 -10.97
N VAL A 361 11.50 -6.54 -11.84
CA VAL A 361 12.71 -5.73 -11.55
C VAL A 361 12.89 -4.72 -12.66
N LEU A 362 12.60 -3.45 -12.36
CA LEU A 362 12.47 -2.39 -13.34
C LEU A 362 13.36 -1.20 -13.00
N ASP A 363 13.86 -0.51 -14.03
CA ASP A 363 14.47 0.80 -13.87
C ASP A 363 13.40 1.80 -13.39
N TYR A 364 13.68 2.51 -12.30
CA TYR A 364 12.69 3.38 -11.68
C TYR A 364 12.23 4.52 -12.60
N LYS A 365 13.08 5.02 -13.50
CA LYS A 365 12.77 6.16 -14.38
C LYS A 365 11.96 5.75 -15.59
N THR A 366 12.27 4.60 -16.15
CA THR A 366 11.81 4.21 -17.48
C THR A 366 10.85 3.03 -17.47
N GLY A 367 10.83 2.24 -16.40
CA GLY A 367 10.13 0.95 -16.36
C GLY A 367 10.79 -0.10 -17.27
N GLY A 368 11.98 0.17 -17.81
CA GLY A 368 12.72 -0.74 -18.66
C GLY A 368 13.71 -1.61 -17.87
N ARG A 369 14.74 -2.13 -18.55
CA ARG A 369 15.79 -2.91 -17.91
C ARG A 369 16.64 -2.05 -16.96
N PRO A 370 16.71 -2.39 -15.67
CA PRO A 370 17.55 -1.69 -14.73
C PRO A 370 19.03 -2.06 -14.85
N ASN A 371 19.87 -1.26 -14.21
CA ASN A 371 21.27 -1.56 -13.95
C ASN A 371 21.46 -1.81 -12.44
N CYS A 372 21.00 -2.97 -11.95
CA CYS A 372 21.26 -3.42 -10.59
C CYS A 372 21.52 -4.91 -10.52
N ASP A 373 22.37 -5.25 -9.57
CA ASP A 373 22.77 -6.61 -9.25
C ASP A 373 22.42 -6.89 -7.78
N GLY A 374 22.22 -8.15 -7.43
CA GLY A 374 21.99 -8.58 -6.06
C GLY A 374 20.96 -9.70 -5.92
N LYS A 375 20.74 -10.12 -4.67
CA LYS A 375 19.76 -11.15 -4.33
C LYS A 375 18.53 -10.54 -3.69
N LEU A 376 17.37 -10.88 -4.23
CA LEU A 376 16.08 -10.56 -3.66
C LEU A 376 15.60 -11.73 -2.83
N THR A 377 15.10 -11.44 -1.63
CA THR A 377 14.40 -12.41 -0.80
C THR A 377 12.94 -12.01 -0.70
N PHE A 378 12.03 -12.95 -0.94
CA PHE A 378 10.61 -12.73 -0.78
C PHE A 378 9.93 -13.95 -0.18
N GLN A 379 8.87 -13.71 0.58
CA GLN A 379 8.06 -14.77 1.14
C GLN A 379 6.83 -14.96 0.26
N VAL A 380 6.41 -16.21 0.07
CA VAL A 380 5.10 -16.54 -0.53
C VAL A 380 4.16 -17.07 0.55
N SER A 381 2.87 -17.13 0.26
CA SER A 381 1.79 -17.50 1.20
C SER A 381 1.89 -18.94 1.71
N THR A 382 2.71 -19.77 1.05
CA THR A 382 3.08 -21.12 1.53
C THR A 382 4.08 -21.09 2.69
N GLY A 383 4.57 -19.91 3.08
CA GLY A 383 5.59 -19.74 4.12
C GLY A 383 7.03 -19.94 3.63
N ALA A 384 7.22 -20.33 2.36
CA ALA A 384 8.54 -20.45 1.77
C ALA A 384 9.17 -19.07 1.56
N ILE A 385 10.44 -18.93 1.98
CA ILE A 385 11.29 -17.80 1.61
C ILE A 385 12.04 -18.22 0.34
N GLN A 386 11.92 -17.43 -0.70
CA GLN A 386 12.65 -17.63 -1.94
C GLN A 386 13.70 -16.55 -2.11
N GLU A 387 14.89 -16.98 -2.52
CA GLU A 387 15.96 -16.10 -2.96
C GLU A 387 16.04 -16.15 -4.49
N VAL A 388 16.03 -14.99 -5.13
CA VAL A 388 16.20 -14.86 -6.58
C VAL A 388 17.34 -13.89 -6.84
N ASN A 389 18.34 -14.34 -7.61
CA ASN A 389 19.35 -13.43 -8.12
C ASN A 389 18.75 -12.60 -9.25
N ILE A 390 18.97 -11.29 -9.23
CA ILE A 390 18.43 -10.38 -10.26
C ILE A 390 18.92 -10.78 -11.66
N ASP A 391 20.16 -11.27 -11.77
CA ASP A 391 20.75 -11.73 -13.03
C ASP A 391 20.06 -12.96 -13.64
N ASP A 392 19.38 -13.75 -12.82
CA ASP A 392 18.68 -14.97 -13.26
C ASP A 392 17.26 -14.67 -13.78
N ILE A 393 16.81 -13.41 -13.69
CA ILE A 393 15.50 -13.00 -14.19
C ILE A 393 15.60 -12.78 -15.71
N PRO A 394 14.89 -13.57 -16.54
CA PRO A 394 15.10 -13.58 -17.99
C PRO A 394 14.59 -12.31 -18.70
N GLY A 395 13.83 -11.47 -18.00
CA GLY A 395 13.19 -10.26 -18.55
C GLY A 395 12.73 -9.30 -17.45
N PRO A 396 11.66 -8.52 -17.68
CA PRO A 396 11.13 -7.61 -16.67
C PRO A 396 10.44 -8.34 -15.50
N LYS A 397 10.00 -9.57 -15.74
CA LYS A 397 9.20 -10.44 -14.86
C LYS A 397 9.93 -11.79 -14.68
N SER A 398 9.94 -12.33 -13.46
CA SER A 398 10.50 -13.65 -13.13
C SER A 398 9.67 -14.79 -13.70
N VAL A 399 10.20 -16.02 -13.62
CA VAL A 399 9.38 -17.22 -13.74
C VAL A 399 8.36 -17.28 -12.59
N GLY A 400 7.19 -17.86 -12.87
CA GLY A 400 6.09 -17.95 -11.91
C GLY A 400 6.40 -18.92 -10.78
N THR A 401 6.18 -18.46 -9.56
CA THR A 401 6.38 -19.23 -8.32
C THR A 401 5.05 -19.62 -7.70
N ASP A 402 4.92 -20.81 -7.13
CA ASP A 402 3.70 -21.23 -6.46
C ASP A 402 3.41 -20.43 -5.17
N GLY A 403 2.19 -19.93 -5.07
CA GLY A 403 1.67 -19.20 -3.92
C GLY A 403 1.31 -17.76 -4.23
N GLN A 404 0.68 -17.10 -3.26
CA GLN A 404 0.36 -15.67 -3.28
C GLN A 404 1.44 -14.90 -2.53
N THR A 405 1.75 -13.66 -2.92
CA THR A 405 2.64 -12.81 -2.12
C THR A 405 1.91 -12.25 -0.89
N PRO A 406 2.57 -12.12 0.28
CA PRO A 406 1.97 -11.55 1.49
C PRO A 406 1.41 -10.14 1.27
N GLU A 407 0.33 -9.80 1.97
CA GLU A 407 -0.17 -8.43 2.08
C GLU A 407 0.78 -7.61 2.97
N GLY A 408 1.67 -6.81 2.36
CA GLY A 408 2.74 -6.07 3.04
C GLY A 408 3.99 -5.95 2.15
N GLN A 409 5.18 -5.72 2.73
CA GLN A 409 6.43 -5.69 1.95
C GLN A 409 6.66 -7.04 1.24
N GLY A 410 6.46 -7.05 -0.08
CA GLY A 410 6.50 -8.29 -0.87
C GLY A 410 7.92 -8.80 -1.11
N ALA A 411 8.91 -7.92 -1.23
CA ALA A 411 10.30 -8.28 -1.47
C ALA A 411 11.27 -7.39 -0.68
N ALA A 412 12.36 -7.99 -0.21
CA ALA A 412 13.48 -7.28 0.42
C ALA A 412 14.78 -7.60 -0.33
N LEU A 413 15.64 -6.60 -0.52
CA LEU A 413 16.93 -6.77 -1.17
C LEU A 413 18.01 -7.06 -0.12
N GLN A 414 18.64 -8.23 -0.20
CA GLN A 414 19.93 -8.47 0.46
C GLN A 414 21.03 -7.93 -0.45
N SER A 415 21.30 -6.63 -0.34
CA SER A 415 22.56 -6.07 -0.83
C SER A 415 23.58 -6.15 0.30
N GLY A 416 24.81 -6.58 0.00
CA GLY A 416 25.89 -6.58 0.98
C GLY A 416 25.96 -5.19 1.62
N ALA A 417 25.95 -5.13 2.95
CA ALA A 417 25.92 -3.87 3.67
C ALA A 417 27.02 -2.94 3.13
N ASP A 418 26.66 -1.70 2.76
CA ASP A 418 27.65 -0.64 2.67
C ASP A 418 28.47 -0.66 3.97
N PRO A 419 29.81 -0.50 3.93
CA PRO A 419 30.62 -0.37 5.13
C PRO A 419 30.18 0.90 5.87
N THR A 420 29.18 0.75 6.72
CA THR A 420 28.79 1.74 7.69
C THR A 420 29.91 1.74 8.72
N LYS A 421 30.57 2.89 8.89
CA LYS A 421 31.46 3.10 10.03
C LYS A 421 30.62 2.86 11.28
N LEU A 422 30.78 1.68 11.86
CA LEU A 422 30.25 1.33 13.17
C LEU A 422 30.97 2.23 14.19
N LEU A 423 30.39 3.39 14.48
CA LEU A 423 30.82 4.22 15.60
C LEU A 423 30.35 3.52 16.88
N ILE A 424 31.15 2.54 17.33
CA ILE A 424 31.01 1.98 18.67
C ILE A 424 31.37 3.10 19.65
N HIS A 425 30.36 3.68 20.30
CA HIS A 425 30.56 4.55 21.45
C HIS A 425 31.05 3.66 22.62
N LYS A 426 32.36 3.41 22.70
CA LYS A 426 32.97 2.84 23.90
C LYS A 426 32.91 3.90 25.00
N ARG A 427 31.99 3.74 25.95
CA ARG A 427 32.05 4.42 27.24
C ARG A 427 33.37 4.05 27.91
N LYS A 428 34.32 4.99 28.01
CA LYS A 428 35.48 4.82 28.89
C LYS A 428 34.94 4.71 30.32
N LYS A 429 35.38 3.66 31.03
CA LYS A 429 35.24 3.56 32.48
C LYS A 429 35.98 4.72 33.15
#